data_AF-Q1AWG1-F1
#
_entry.id   AF-Q1AWG1-F1
#
_cell.length_a   1.000
_cell.length_b   1.000
_cell.length_c   1.000
_cell.angle_alpha   90.00
_cell.angle_beta   90.00
_cell.angle_gamma   90.00
#
_symmetry.space_group_name_H-M   'P 1'
#
loop_
_entity.id
_entity.type
_entity.pdbx_description
1 polymer ?
#
loop_
_entity_poly.entity_id
_entity_poly.type
_entity_poly.pdbx_seq_one_letter_code
_entity_poly.pdbx_strand_id
1 'polypeptide(L)'
;MARASRSIHARKKRRKLLKEARGYRGTKHTSYKRAKEQVWKSGVYAYVGRKQKKRDFRALWIQRINAAARRHGLSYSRFVHGLRLAGFDLDRKVLADLAVSEPEAFGAVAAQAKNALEGRPVERRVELGGAGR
;
A
#
# COMPACT_ATOMS: atom_id res chain seq x y z
N MET A 1 -41.81 38.29 15.14
CA MET A 1 -40.63 37.37 15.12
C MET A 1 -39.42 38.09 15.71
N ALA A 2 -38.68 37.46 16.63
CA ALA A 2 -37.44 38.05 17.18
C ALA A 2 -36.26 37.89 16.21
N ARG A 3 -35.45 38.93 16.02
CA ARG A 3 -34.26 38.91 15.16
C ARG A 3 -33.07 38.27 15.87
N ALA A 4 -32.68 37.06 15.48
CA ALA A 4 -31.48 36.40 15.98
C ALA A 4 -30.21 36.78 15.17
N SER A 5 -29.09 37.01 15.84
CA SER A 5 -27.81 37.32 15.19
C SER A 5 -27.10 36.07 14.65
N ARG A 6 -26.88 36.00 13.34
CA ARG A 6 -26.15 34.90 12.67
C ARG A 6 -24.63 34.91 12.88
N SER A 7 -24.07 35.95 13.52
CA SER A 7 -22.63 36.22 13.50
C SER A 7 -21.79 35.17 14.23
N ILE A 8 -22.27 34.64 15.36
CA ILE A 8 -21.55 33.65 16.18
C ILE A 8 -21.44 32.32 15.42
N HIS A 9 -22.55 31.82 14.89
CA HIS A 9 -22.57 30.56 14.12
C HIS A 9 -21.72 30.66 12.84
N ALA A 10 -21.78 31.80 12.13
CA ALA A 10 -20.94 32.04 10.96
C ALA A 10 -19.43 32.02 11.30
N ARG A 11 -19.03 32.65 12.41
CA ARG A 11 -17.64 32.64 12.89
C ARG A 11 -17.18 31.23 13.29
N LYS A 12 -18.03 30.42 13.95
CA LYS A 12 -17.71 29.02 14.32
C LYS A 12 -17.40 28.17 13.08
N LYS A 13 -18.26 28.23 12.06
CA LYS A 13 -18.05 27.50 10.78
C LYS A 13 -16.78 27.94 10.07
N ARG A 14 -16.52 29.25 9.98
CA ARG A 14 -15.31 29.80 9.35
C ARG A 14 -14.04 29.34 10.08
N ARG A 15 -14.01 29.39 11.42
CA ARG A 15 -12.87 28.94 12.22
C ARG A 15 -12.57 27.45 12.03
N LYS A 16 -13.59 26.58 12.04
CA LYS A 16 -13.43 25.14 11.77
C LYS A 16 -12.78 24.90 10.40
N LEU A 17 -13.34 25.51 9.37
CA LEU A 17 -12.89 25.32 8.00
C LEU A 17 -11.46 25.83 7.76
N LEU A 18 -11.12 27.02 8.28
CA LEU A 18 -9.75 27.55 8.16
C LEU A 18 -8.74 26.74 8.97
N LYS A 19 -9.17 26.06 10.06
CA LYS A 19 -8.32 25.10 10.79
C LYS A 19 -8.01 23.87 9.94
N GLU A 20 -8.99 23.33 9.21
CA GLU A 20 -8.81 22.21 8.28
C GLU A 20 -7.96 22.60 7.06
N ALA A 21 -8.04 23.85 6.60
CA ALA A 21 -7.32 24.35 5.43
C ALA A 21 -5.87 24.80 5.71
N ARG A 22 -5.37 24.65 6.95
CA ARG A 22 -3.98 25.01 7.32
C ARG A 22 -2.99 24.25 6.43
N GLY A 23 -1.98 24.95 5.93
CA GLY A 23 -0.94 24.40 5.05
C GLY A 23 -1.23 24.49 3.55
N TYR A 24 -2.43 24.90 3.12
CA TYR A 24 -2.68 25.15 1.70
C TYR A 24 -1.98 26.40 1.18
N ARG A 25 -1.48 26.34 -0.06
CA ARG A 25 -0.75 27.44 -0.70
C ARG A 25 -1.67 28.59 -1.13
N GLY A 26 -1.15 29.82 -1.06
CA GLY A 26 -1.84 31.03 -1.52
C GLY A 26 -3.09 31.34 -0.69
N THR A 27 -4.18 31.76 -1.34
CA THR A 27 -5.41 32.18 -0.65
C THR A 27 -6.25 31.02 -0.09
N LYS A 28 -5.84 29.77 -0.31
CA LYS A 28 -6.60 28.57 0.07
C LYS A 28 -6.57 28.26 1.57
N HIS A 29 -5.68 28.89 2.34
CA HIS A 29 -5.68 28.78 3.82
C HIS A 29 -6.22 30.06 4.52
N THR A 30 -6.38 31.17 3.80
CA THR A 30 -6.82 32.46 4.36
C THR A 30 -8.27 32.81 3.99
N SER A 31 -8.65 32.66 2.71
CA SER A 31 -9.98 33.04 2.22
C SER A 31 -10.98 31.91 2.43
N TYR A 32 -12.05 32.17 3.21
CA TYR A 32 -13.08 31.17 3.50
C TYR A 32 -13.70 30.55 2.24
N LYS A 33 -13.95 31.34 1.19
CA LYS A 33 -14.54 30.84 -0.07
C LYS A 33 -13.61 29.85 -0.76
N ARG A 34 -12.33 30.23 -0.92
CA ARG A 34 -11.31 29.40 -1.57
C ARG A 34 -10.94 28.18 -0.74
N ALA A 35 -10.82 28.34 0.58
CA ALA A 35 -10.59 27.26 1.51
C ALA A 35 -11.72 26.23 1.44
N LYS A 36 -12.99 26.66 1.36
CA LYS A 36 -14.14 25.74 1.29
C LYS A 36 -14.10 24.87 0.02
N GLU A 37 -13.84 25.49 -1.12
CA GLU A 37 -13.68 24.80 -2.40
C GLU A 37 -12.52 23.78 -2.34
N GLN A 38 -11.39 24.18 -1.75
CA GLN A 38 -10.21 23.32 -1.65
C GLN A 38 -10.42 22.15 -0.67
N VAL A 39 -10.96 22.39 0.53
CA VAL A 39 -11.22 21.33 1.52
C VAL A 39 -12.17 20.28 0.94
N TRP A 40 -13.20 20.70 0.21
CA TRP A 40 -14.11 19.78 -0.48
C TRP A 40 -13.36 18.89 -1.49
N LYS A 41 -12.57 19.50 -2.39
CA LYS A 41 -11.75 18.77 -3.38
C LYS A 41 -10.76 17.83 -2.71
N SER A 42 -10.07 18.28 -1.66
CA SER A 42 -9.15 17.45 -0.88
C SER A 42 -9.87 16.27 -0.23
N GLY A 43 -11.10 16.43 0.23
CA GLY A 43 -11.92 15.34 0.77
C GLY A 43 -12.24 14.27 -0.28
N VAL A 44 -12.60 14.69 -1.50
CA VAL A 44 -12.80 13.78 -2.65
C VAL A 44 -11.50 13.04 -2.98
N TYR A 45 -10.37 13.75 -3.07
CA TYR A 45 -9.07 13.13 -3.34
C TYR A 45 -8.62 12.19 -2.23
N ALA A 46 -8.88 12.51 -0.96
CA ALA A 46 -8.58 11.61 0.15
C ALA A 46 -9.40 10.31 0.07
N TYR A 47 -10.67 10.39 -0.33
CA TYR A 47 -11.50 9.20 -0.54
C TYR A 47 -10.98 8.32 -1.68
N VAL A 48 -10.68 8.93 -2.83
CA VAL A 48 -10.10 8.23 -3.98
C VAL A 48 -8.74 7.63 -3.62
N GLY A 49 -7.88 8.41 -2.95
CA GLY A 49 -6.55 8.00 -2.50
C GLY A 49 -6.59 6.82 -1.53
N ARG A 50 -7.56 6.72 -0.62
CA ARG A 50 -7.71 5.53 0.24
C ARG A 50 -7.99 4.24 -0.56
N LYS A 51 -8.73 4.34 -1.66
CA LYS A 51 -8.97 3.19 -2.56
C LYS A 51 -7.75 2.87 -3.41
N GLN A 52 -7.07 3.90 -3.92
CA GLN A 52 -5.87 3.74 -4.76
C GLN A 52 -4.66 3.22 -3.96
N LYS A 53 -4.48 3.65 -2.70
CA LYS A 53 -3.40 3.21 -1.81
C LYS A 53 -3.22 1.68 -1.81
N LYS A 54 -4.31 0.92 -1.77
CA LYS A 54 -4.27 -0.56 -1.81
C LYS A 54 -3.66 -1.10 -3.12
N ARG A 55 -3.94 -0.44 -4.25
CA ARG A 55 -3.39 -0.77 -5.57
C ARG A 55 -1.93 -0.36 -5.68
N ASP A 56 -1.58 0.83 -5.18
CA ASP A 56 -0.22 1.36 -5.21
C ASP A 56 0.74 0.47 -4.42
N PHE A 57 0.36 0.06 -3.20
CA PHE A 57 1.15 -0.89 -2.41
C PHE A 57 1.26 -2.25 -3.08
N ARG A 58 0.17 -2.74 -3.68
CA ARG A 58 0.23 -4.01 -4.42
C ARG A 58 1.18 -3.91 -5.62
N ALA A 59 1.18 -2.81 -6.36
CA ALA A 59 2.11 -2.59 -7.46
C ALA A 59 3.56 -2.57 -6.98
N LEU A 60 3.83 -1.86 -5.88
CA LEU A 60 5.15 -1.84 -5.25
C LEU A 60 5.62 -3.23 -4.82
N TRP A 61 4.76 -4.03 -4.17
CA TRP A 61 5.10 -5.39 -3.76
C TRP A 61 5.39 -6.29 -4.96
N ILE A 62 4.60 -6.19 -6.04
CA ILE A 62 4.85 -6.93 -7.28
C ILE A 62 6.21 -6.55 -7.88
N GLN A 63 6.56 -5.27 -7.89
CA GLN A 63 7.86 -4.81 -8.39
C GLN A 63 9.02 -5.38 -7.56
N ARG A 64 8.91 -5.36 -6.22
CA ARG A 64 9.93 -5.94 -5.32
C ARG A 64 10.09 -7.44 -5.52
N ILE A 65 8.98 -8.17 -5.56
CA ILE A 65 8.98 -9.63 -5.79
C ILE A 65 9.54 -9.94 -7.18
N ASN A 66 9.19 -9.18 -8.22
CA ASN A 66 9.71 -9.39 -9.56
C ASN A 66 11.24 -9.18 -9.61
N ALA A 67 11.76 -8.17 -8.93
CA ALA A 67 13.20 -7.95 -8.83
C ALA A 67 13.90 -9.13 -8.15
N ALA A 68 13.36 -9.61 -7.03
CA ALA A 68 13.92 -10.76 -6.31
C ALA A 68 13.81 -12.07 -7.10
N ALA A 69 12.64 -12.37 -7.67
CA ALA A 69 12.42 -13.57 -8.48
C ALA A 69 13.35 -13.62 -9.71
N ARG A 70 13.62 -12.46 -10.33
CA ARG A 70 14.57 -12.38 -11.45
C ARG A 70 15.99 -12.74 -11.06
N ARG A 71 16.42 -12.46 -9.82
CA ARG A 71 17.74 -12.91 -9.32
C ARG A 71 17.84 -14.44 -9.25
N HIS A 72 16.71 -15.14 -9.14
CA HIS A 72 16.61 -16.60 -9.15
C HIS A 72 16.16 -17.17 -10.52
N GLY A 73 16.21 -16.36 -11.59
CA GLY A 73 15.89 -16.80 -12.95
C GLY A 73 14.39 -17.03 -13.22
N LEU A 74 13.49 -16.53 -12.36
CA LEU A 74 12.04 -16.63 -12.55
C LEU A 74 11.44 -15.26 -12.88
N SER A 75 10.47 -15.23 -13.81
CA SER A 75 9.59 -14.07 -13.96
C SER A 75 8.54 -14.07 -12.84
N TYR A 76 8.02 -12.91 -12.47
CA TYR A 76 6.95 -12.80 -11.47
C TYR A 76 5.75 -13.71 -11.78
N SER A 77 5.33 -13.80 -13.04
CA SER A 77 4.21 -14.64 -13.48
C SER A 77 4.47 -16.12 -13.21
N ARG A 78 5.68 -16.59 -13.56
CA ARG A 78 6.11 -17.97 -13.31
C ARG A 78 6.24 -18.26 -11.82
N PHE A 79 6.85 -17.35 -11.06
CA PHE A 79 7.01 -17.48 -9.61
C PHE A 79 5.67 -17.63 -8.90
N VAL A 80 4.70 -16.75 -9.18
CA VAL A 80 3.35 -16.84 -8.59
C VAL A 80 2.62 -18.11 -8.99
N HIS A 81 2.79 -18.56 -10.24
CA HIS A 81 2.23 -19.82 -10.70
C HIS A 81 2.84 -21.02 -9.94
N GLY A 82 4.16 -21.05 -9.80
CA GLY A 82 4.89 -22.07 -9.05
C GLY A 82 4.48 -22.11 -7.57
N LEU A 83 4.32 -20.95 -6.92
CA LEU A 83 3.82 -20.89 -5.54
C LEU A 83 2.41 -21.47 -5.39
N ARG A 84 1.52 -21.21 -6.36
CA ARG A 84 0.16 -21.77 -6.34
C ARG A 84 0.17 -23.29 -6.51
N LEU A 85 1.03 -23.82 -7.38
CA LEU A 85 1.21 -25.27 -7.56
C LEU A 85 1.81 -25.94 -6.33
N ALA A 86 2.77 -25.28 -5.69
CA ALA A 86 3.39 -25.71 -4.44
C ALA A 86 2.41 -25.71 -3.24
N GLY A 87 1.29 -24.98 -3.34
CA GLY A 87 0.32 -24.82 -2.26
C GLY A 87 0.69 -23.75 -1.24
N PHE A 88 1.61 -22.83 -1.57
CA PHE A 88 1.95 -21.69 -0.71
C PHE A 88 0.95 -20.54 -0.93
N ASP A 89 0.04 -20.34 0.02
CA ASP A 89 -0.89 -19.21 0.04
C ASP A 89 -0.29 -18.01 0.80
N LEU A 90 0.80 -17.46 0.25
CA LEU A 90 1.50 -16.32 0.85
C LEU A 90 1.06 -14.98 0.24
N ASP A 91 0.74 -14.05 1.12
CA ASP A 91 0.42 -12.68 0.74
C ASP A 91 1.62 -11.97 0.10
N ARG A 92 1.34 -11.12 -0.90
CA ARG A 92 2.37 -10.32 -1.58
C ARG A 92 3.10 -9.36 -0.65
N LYS A 93 2.42 -8.91 0.41
CA LYS A 93 3.04 -8.07 1.44
C LYS A 93 4.17 -8.85 2.12
N VAL A 94 3.88 -10.07 2.56
CA VAL A 94 4.83 -10.95 3.26
C VAL A 94 5.97 -11.37 2.33
N LEU A 95 5.64 -11.77 1.10
CA LEU A 95 6.66 -12.13 0.09
C LEU A 95 7.60 -10.96 -0.25
N ALA A 96 7.07 -9.74 -0.35
CA ALA A 96 7.88 -8.56 -0.64
C ALA A 96 8.73 -8.12 0.55
N ASP A 97 8.28 -8.40 1.78
CA ASP A 97 9.04 -8.16 3.01
C ASP A 97 10.17 -9.17 3.14
N LEU A 98 9.86 -10.46 2.99
CA LEU A 98 10.82 -11.57 2.97
C LEU A 98 11.93 -11.35 1.93
N ALA A 99 11.56 -10.88 0.73
CA ALA A 99 12.52 -10.57 -0.33
C ALA A 99 13.56 -9.49 0.06
N VAL A 100 13.23 -8.64 1.04
CA VAL A 100 14.08 -7.54 1.51
C VAL A 100 14.80 -7.91 2.81
N SER A 101 14.09 -8.48 3.79
CA SER A 101 14.65 -8.81 5.10
C SER A 101 15.57 -10.03 5.04
N GLU A 102 15.16 -11.07 4.32
CA GLU A 102 15.83 -12.38 4.31
C GLU A 102 15.93 -12.93 2.88
N PRO A 103 16.89 -12.42 2.07
CA PRO A 103 17.06 -12.85 0.69
C PRO A 103 17.32 -14.35 0.52
N GLU A 104 17.98 -14.98 1.50
CA GLU A 104 18.26 -16.43 1.51
C GLU A 104 16.97 -17.25 1.65
N ALA A 105 16.11 -16.87 2.60
CA ALA A 105 14.79 -17.49 2.78
C ALA A 105 13.90 -17.30 1.53
N PHE A 106 13.95 -16.11 0.91
CA PHE A 106 13.27 -15.90 -0.38
C PHE A 106 13.82 -16.81 -1.48
N GLY A 107 15.13 -17.04 -1.50
CA GLY A 107 15.78 -17.97 -2.43
C GLY A 107 15.29 -19.41 -2.27
N ALA A 108 15.14 -19.88 -1.04
CA ALA A 108 14.56 -21.20 -0.75
C ALA A 108 13.12 -21.31 -1.28
N VAL A 109 12.28 -20.30 -1.03
CA VAL A 109 10.91 -20.22 -1.56
C VAL A 109 10.89 -20.20 -3.09
N ALA A 110 11.81 -19.47 -3.72
CA ALA A 110 11.95 -19.41 -5.18
C ALA A 110 12.37 -20.77 -5.77
N ALA A 111 13.24 -21.52 -5.08
CA ALA A 111 13.61 -22.88 -5.46
C ALA A 111 12.40 -23.83 -5.40
N GLN A 112 11.60 -23.78 -4.33
CA GLN A 112 10.38 -24.58 -4.22
C GLN A 112 9.36 -24.23 -5.31
N ALA A 113 9.21 -22.94 -5.65
CA ALA A 113 8.37 -22.50 -6.76
C ALA A 113 8.88 -23.04 -8.11
N LYS A 114 10.20 -23.11 -8.30
CA LYS A 114 10.81 -23.70 -9.51
C LYS A 114 10.57 -25.21 -9.58
N ASN A 115 10.76 -25.93 -8.48
CA ASN A 115 10.48 -27.36 -8.38
C ASN A 115 9.03 -27.68 -8.74
N ALA A 116 8.07 -26.89 -8.23
CA ALA A 116 6.65 -27.05 -8.54
C ALA A 116 6.33 -26.84 -10.02
N LEU A 117 7.01 -25.89 -10.70
CA LEU A 117 6.85 -25.68 -12.15
C LEU A 117 7.43 -26.83 -12.98
N GLU A 118 8.47 -27.50 -12.47
CA GLU A 118 9.14 -28.63 -13.14
C GLU A 118 8.51 -29.99 -12.76
N GLY A 119 7.46 -30.00 -11.93
CA GLY A 119 6.79 -31.23 -11.48
C GLY A 119 7.58 -32.03 -10.45
N ARG A 120 8.59 -31.44 -9.81
CA ARG A 120 9.42 -32.05 -8.77
C ARG A 120 8.74 -32.00 -7.40
N PRO A 121 9.09 -32.89 -6.45
CA PRO A 121 8.56 -32.84 -5.09
C PRO A 121 8.83 -31.48 -4.45
N VAL A 122 7.80 -30.95 -3.80
CA VAL A 122 7.82 -29.64 -3.13
C VAL A 122 7.90 -29.89 -1.63
N GLU A 123 8.91 -29.34 -0.98
CA GLU A 123 9.03 -29.38 0.47
C GLU A 123 8.15 -28.29 1.07
N ARG A 124 7.08 -28.70 1.75
CA ARG A 124 6.12 -27.77 2.38
C ARG A 124 6.64 -27.19 3.69
N ARG A 125 7.65 -27.82 4.29
CA ARG A 125 8.34 -27.33 5.48
C ARG A 125 9.61 -26.64 4.99
N VAL A 126 9.56 -25.32 4.84
CA VAL A 126 10.78 -24.53 4.71
C VAL A 126 11.41 -24.54 6.10
N GLU A 127 12.42 -25.38 6.31
CA GLU A 127 13.28 -25.25 7.47
C GLU A 127 14.03 -23.92 7.29
N LEU A 128 13.56 -22.87 7.96
CA LEU A 128 14.28 -21.61 8.06
C LEU A 128 15.53 -21.89 8.90
N GLY A 129 16.58 -22.33 8.21
CA GLY A 129 17.90 -22.51 8.78
C GLY A 129 18.39 -21.19 9.35
N GLY A 130 18.36 -21.10 10.68
CA GLY A 130 19.25 -20.29 11.52
C GLY A 130 19.68 -18.90 11.04
N ALA A 131 19.04 -17.87 11.59
CA ALA A 131 19.75 -16.71 12.17
C ALA A 131 18.81 -15.96 13.12
N GLY A 132 18.35 -16.64 14.17
CA GLY A 132 17.75 -15.96 15.32
C GLY A 132 18.81 -15.16 16.08
N ARG A 133 18.77 -13.84 15.93
CA ARG A 133 19.01 -12.87 16.99
C ARG A 133 17.82 -11.92 17.03
#